data_AF-A0A258W8G1-F1
#
_entry.id   AF-A0A258W8G1-F1
#
_cell.length_a   1.000
_cell.length_b   1.000
_cell.length_c   1.000
_cell.angle_alpha   90.00
_cell.angle_beta   90.00
_cell.angle_gamma   90.00
#
_symmetry.space_group_name_H-M   'P 1'
#
loop_
_entity.id
_entity.type
_entity.pdbx_description
1 polymer ?
#
loop_
_entity_poly.entity_id
_entity_poly.type
_entity_poly.pdbx_seq_one_letter_code
_entity_poly.pdbx_strand_id
1 'polypeptide(L)'
;MSKLVTKKELRIVLDLEATKAFESMVTALKAETPTIKFQSSQFVSFLVADFFGTHFEKDKAVLIAEFFNSDAYFDVARKKAKGSGDYEEQMAAALSDAQKIRSKRRRKPEGSRKTATKSNIEVTP
;
A
#
# COMPACT_ATOMS: atom_id res chain seq x y z
N MET A 1 3.31 -40.14 -1.79
CA MET A 1 2.28 -39.28 -2.40
C MET A 1 2.68 -37.82 -2.24
N SER A 2 3.17 -37.20 -3.31
CA SER A 2 3.57 -35.79 -3.35
C SER A 2 2.33 -34.92 -3.43
N LYS A 3 2.02 -34.18 -2.36
CA LYS A 3 1.02 -33.10 -2.39
C LYS A 3 1.46 -32.09 -3.45
N LEU A 4 0.78 -32.06 -4.59
CA LEU A 4 0.85 -30.97 -5.55
C LEU A 4 0.43 -29.69 -4.81
N VAL A 5 1.41 -28.85 -4.47
CA VAL A 5 1.15 -27.49 -4.02
C VAL A 5 0.58 -26.77 -5.23
N THR A 6 -0.75 -26.69 -5.32
CA THR A 6 -1.43 -25.86 -6.31
C THR A 6 -0.98 -24.43 -6.09
N LYS A 7 -0.19 -23.90 -7.03
CA LYS A 7 0.23 -22.51 -7.01
C LYS A 7 -1.04 -21.65 -6.98
N LYS A 8 -1.26 -20.91 -5.90
CA LYS A 8 -2.30 -19.88 -5.87
C LYS A 8 -1.79 -18.71 -6.70
N GLU A 9 -2.37 -18.54 -7.88
CA GLU A 9 -2.02 -17.43 -8.77
C GLU A 9 -2.77 -16.17 -8.31
N LEU A 10 -2.01 -15.10 -8.07
CA LEU A 10 -2.55 -13.77 -7.77
C LEU A 10 -2.27 -12.85 -8.95
N ARG A 11 -3.31 -12.22 -9.52
CA ARG A 11 -3.16 -11.17 -10.53
C ARG A 11 -3.10 -9.83 -9.82
N ILE A 12 -1.93 -9.19 -9.85
CA ILE A 12 -1.69 -7.87 -9.26
C ILE A 12 -1.62 -6.85 -10.40
N VAL A 13 -2.43 -5.80 -10.30
CA VAL A 13 -2.35 -4.65 -11.19
C VAL A 13 -1.54 -3.57 -10.48
N LEU A 14 -0.51 -3.06 -11.14
CA LEU A 14 0.29 -1.96 -10.65
C LEU A 14 -0.41 -0.64 -11.01
N ASP A 15 -0.36 0.33 -10.10
CA ASP A 15 -0.78 1.69 -10.43
C ASP A 15 0.23 2.37 -11.38
N LEU A 16 -0.11 3.57 -11.84
CA LEU A 16 0.72 4.28 -12.82
C LEU A 16 2.13 4.60 -12.29
N GLU A 17 2.26 4.97 -11.02
CA GLU A 17 3.55 5.31 -10.42
C GLU A 17 4.43 4.07 -10.25
N ALA A 18 3.86 2.98 -9.75
CA ALA A 18 4.53 1.69 -9.61
C ALA A 18 4.93 1.10 -10.97
N THR A 19 4.10 1.28 -12.00
CA THR A 19 4.41 0.86 -13.37
C THR A 19 5.63 1.60 -13.92
N LYS A 20 5.68 2.93 -13.76
CA LYS A 20 6.85 3.74 -14.18
C LYS A 20 8.12 3.35 -13.43
N ALA A 21 8.02 3.11 -12.12
CA ALA A 21 9.15 2.68 -11.31
C ALA A 21 9.66 1.29 -11.77
N PHE A 22 8.74 0.37 -12.03
CA PHE A 22 9.06 -0.96 -12.57
C PHE A 22 9.78 -0.87 -13.92
N GLU A 23 9.25 -0.09 -14.87
CA GLU A 23 9.88 0.08 -16.19
C GLU A 23 11.27 0.72 -16.10
N SER A 24 11.44 1.67 -15.19
CA SER A 24 12.74 2.32 -14.94
C SER A 24 13.77 1.32 -14.41
N MET A 25 13.39 0.47 -13.46
CA MET A 25 14.25 -0.60 -12.95
C MET A 25 14.63 -1.60 -14.04
N VAL A 26 13.67 -2.03 -14.85
CA VAL A 26 13.93 -2.97 -15.97
C VAL A 26 14.88 -2.35 -16.99
N THR A 27 14.69 -1.06 -17.30
CA THR A 27 15.55 -0.34 -18.25
C THR A 27 16.98 -0.24 -17.75
N ALA A 28 17.17 0.11 -16.47
CA ALA A 28 18.50 0.16 -15.85
C ALA A 28 19.20 -1.20 -15.88
N LEU A 29 18.51 -2.28 -15.50
CA LEU A 29 19.08 -3.63 -15.51
C LEU A 29 19.46 -4.09 -16.92
N LYS A 30 18.65 -3.78 -17.93
CA LYS A 30 18.96 -4.09 -19.33
C LYS A 30 20.12 -3.27 -19.89
N ALA A 31 20.31 -2.03 -19.41
CA ALA A 31 21.44 -1.21 -19.79
C ALA A 31 22.76 -1.80 -19.26
N GLU A 32 22.76 -2.37 -18.05
CA GLU A 32 23.93 -3.03 -17.46
C GLU A 32 24.21 -4.40 -18.08
N THR A 33 23.18 -5.21 -18.34
CA THR A 33 23.35 -6.53 -18.97
C THR A 33 22.21 -6.80 -19.96
N PRO A 34 22.43 -6.49 -21.26
CA PRO A 34 21.39 -6.60 -22.29
C PRO A 34 20.85 -8.02 -22.52
N THR A 35 21.59 -9.05 -22.10
CA THR A 35 21.22 -10.46 -22.27
C THR A 35 20.26 -10.98 -21.19
N ILE A 36 19.89 -10.17 -20.20
CA ILE A 36 18.95 -10.58 -19.15
C ILE A 36 17.56 -10.80 -19.75
N LYS A 37 17.05 -12.03 -19.60
CA LYS A 37 15.65 -12.35 -19.89
C LYS A 37 14.79 -11.98 -18.68
N PHE A 38 13.82 -11.10 -18.91
CA PHE A 38 12.96 -10.59 -17.85
C PHE A 38 11.55 -11.16 -17.94
N GLN A 39 11.05 -11.69 -16.82
CA GLN A 39 9.65 -12.05 -16.66
C GLN A 39 9.07 -11.24 -15.49
N SER A 40 8.12 -10.35 -15.78
CA SER A 40 7.59 -9.41 -14.79
C SER A 40 7.04 -10.08 -13.53
N SER A 41 6.36 -11.22 -13.68
CA SER A 41 5.82 -11.97 -12.53
C SER A 41 6.93 -12.52 -11.63
N GLN A 42 8.04 -13.00 -12.20
CA GLN A 42 9.18 -13.49 -11.42
C GLN A 42 9.87 -12.34 -10.70
N PHE A 43 10.04 -11.19 -11.36
CA PHE A 43 10.67 -10.03 -10.75
C PHE A 43 9.83 -9.45 -9.62
N VAL A 44 8.53 -9.27 -9.82
CA VAL A 44 7.63 -8.81 -8.75
C VAL A 44 7.61 -9.81 -7.59
N SER A 45 7.60 -11.11 -7.89
CA SER A 45 7.67 -12.15 -6.84
C SER A 45 8.96 -12.05 -6.03
N PHE A 46 10.10 -11.80 -6.69
CA PHE A 46 11.38 -11.54 -6.04
C PHE A 46 11.32 -10.31 -5.14
N LEU A 47 10.81 -9.17 -5.64
CA LEU A 47 10.70 -7.93 -4.87
C LEU A 47 9.80 -8.09 -3.63
N VAL A 48 8.68 -8.80 -3.75
CA VAL A 48 7.77 -9.05 -2.63
C VAL A 48 8.44 -9.92 -1.56
N ALA A 49 9.12 -10.99 -1.98
CA ALA A 49 9.84 -11.87 -1.06
C ALA A 49 11.00 -11.16 -0.37
N ASP A 50 11.77 -10.38 -1.13
CA ASP A 50 12.87 -9.58 -0.61
C ASP A 50 12.38 -8.52 0.39
N PHE A 51 11.38 -7.72 0.01
CA PHE A 51 10.78 -6.72 0.89
C PHE A 51 10.28 -7.34 2.20
N PHE A 52 9.67 -8.52 2.14
CA PHE A 52 9.22 -9.23 3.33
C PHE A 52 10.40 -9.60 4.25
N GLY A 53 11.50 -10.11 3.68
CA GLY A 53 12.68 -10.50 4.45
C GLY A 53 13.47 -9.32 5.03
N THR A 54 13.48 -8.16 4.37
CA THR A 54 14.41 -7.06 4.68
C THR A 54 13.75 -5.85 5.32
N HIS A 55 12.54 -5.50 4.89
CA HIS A 55 11.90 -4.21 5.20
C HIS A 55 10.57 -4.33 5.94
N PHE A 56 9.85 -5.45 5.80
CA PHE A 56 8.48 -5.56 6.29
C PHE A 56 8.35 -5.28 7.79
N GLU A 57 9.19 -5.86 8.66
CA GLU A 57 9.06 -5.62 10.10
C GLU A 57 9.31 -4.15 10.50
N LYS A 58 10.19 -3.45 9.78
CA LYS A 58 10.45 -2.02 10.00
C LYS A 58 9.27 -1.16 9.53
N ASP A 59 8.68 -1.52 8.39
CA ASP A 59 7.65 -0.74 7.72
C ASP A 59 6.22 -1.16 8.06
N LYS A 60 6.04 -2.24 8.83
CA LYS A 60 4.74 -2.82 9.20
C LYS A 60 3.78 -1.79 9.77
N ALA A 61 4.26 -0.95 10.69
CA ALA A 61 3.42 0.06 11.33
C ALA A 61 2.96 1.15 10.34
N VAL A 62 3.81 1.49 9.37
CA VAL A 62 3.49 2.43 8.28
C VAL A 62 2.46 1.81 7.34
N LEU A 63 2.65 0.54 6.95
CA LEU A 63 1.71 -0.18 6.09
C LEU A 63 0.33 -0.29 6.74
N ILE A 64 0.28 -0.62 8.03
CA ILE A 64 -0.99 -0.63 8.79
C ILE A 64 -1.64 0.75 8.73
N ALA A 65 -0.89 1.83 8.97
CA ALA A 65 -1.42 3.18 8.94
C ALA A 65 -1.91 3.62 7.55
N GLU A 66 -1.21 3.21 6.50
CA GLU A 66 -1.55 3.53 5.11
C GLU A 66 -2.84 2.84 4.68
N PHE A 67 -2.94 1.54 4.93
CA PHE A 67 -4.09 0.72 4.55
C PHE A 67 -5.16 0.62 5.65
N PHE A 68 -5.09 1.48 6.68
CA PHE A 68 -6.06 1.49 7.77
C PHE A 68 -7.43 1.96 7.28
N ASN A 69 -8.43 1.06 7.30
CA ASN A 69 -9.83 1.39 7.08
C ASN A 69 -10.50 1.76 8.42
N SER A 70 -10.60 3.05 8.68
CA SER A 70 -11.20 3.55 9.93
C SER A 70 -12.67 3.18 10.07
N ASP A 71 -13.42 3.13 8.96
CA ASP A 71 -14.87 2.94 9.00
C ASP A 71 -15.18 1.51 9.41
N ALA A 72 -14.51 0.54 8.77
CA ALA A 72 -14.57 -0.86 9.18
C ALA A 72 -14.10 -1.06 10.63
N TYR A 73 -13.05 -0.34 11.05
CA TYR A 73 -12.55 -0.41 12.42
C TYR A 73 -13.60 0.10 13.44
N PHE A 74 -14.21 1.26 13.19
CA PHE A 74 -15.22 1.83 14.08
C PHE A 74 -16.53 1.05 14.07
N ASP A 75 -16.91 0.44 12.96
CA ASP A 75 -18.06 -0.47 12.92
C ASP A 75 -17.84 -1.71 13.80
N VAL A 76 -16.63 -2.27 13.80
CA VAL A 76 -16.26 -3.36 14.70
C VAL A 76 -16.26 -2.89 16.16
N ALA A 77 -15.70 -1.72 16.44
CA ALA A 77 -15.68 -1.14 17.79
C ALA A 77 -17.10 -0.89 18.32
N ARG A 78 -17.98 -0.29 17.50
CA ARG A 78 -19.39 -0.03 17.84
C ARG A 78 -20.14 -1.32 18.12
N LYS A 79 -19.94 -2.36 17.30
CA LYS A 79 -20.56 -3.67 17.51
C LYS A 79 -20.14 -4.32 18.83
N LYS A 80 -18.88 -4.15 19.25
CA LYS A 80 -18.37 -4.66 20.53
C LYS A 80 -18.90 -3.87 21.73
N ALA A 81 -18.99 -2.54 21.59
CA ALA A 81 -19.47 -1.68 22.66
C ALA A 81 -20.99 -1.73 22.85
N LYS A 82 -21.74 -2.15 21.83
CA LYS A 82 -23.20 -2.20 21.87
C LYS A 82 -23.69 -3.06 23.05
N GLY A 83 -24.49 -2.45 23.93
CA GLY A 83 -25.05 -3.12 25.10
C GLY A 83 -24.11 -3.20 26.30
N SER A 84 -22.90 -2.65 26.22
CA SER A 84 -22.02 -2.46 27.38
C SER A 84 -22.42 -1.22 28.17
N GLY A 85 -22.22 -1.26 29.49
CA GLY A 85 -22.38 -0.08 30.36
C GLY A 85 -21.33 1.00 30.12
N ASP A 86 -20.18 0.60 29.57
CA ASP A 86 -19.01 1.47 29.37
C ASP A 86 -18.84 1.87 27.90
N TYR A 87 -19.96 2.03 27.18
CA TYR A 87 -19.96 2.29 25.74
C TYR A 87 -19.09 3.50 25.37
N GLU A 88 -19.21 4.60 26.12
CA GLU A 88 -18.46 5.83 25.86
C GLU A 88 -16.95 5.63 26.04
N GLU A 89 -16.53 4.90 27.07
CA GLU A 89 -15.13 4.60 27.33
C GLU A 89 -14.53 3.72 26.23
N GLN A 90 -15.26 2.70 25.78
CA GLN A 90 -14.82 1.82 24.70
C GLN A 90 -14.70 2.57 23.36
N MET A 91 -15.62 3.49 23.08
CA MET A 91 -15.55 4.32 21.88
C MET A 91 -14.43 5.37 21.97
N ALA A 92 -14.19 5.95 23.15
CA ALA A 92 -13.06 6.86 23.37
C ALA A 92 -11.71 6.16 23.20
N ALA A 93 -11.58 4.92 23.71
CA ALA A 93 -10.40 4.09 23.49
C ALA A 93 -10.17 3.78 22.00
N ALA A 94 -11.23 3.40 21.28
CA ALA A 94 -11.16 3.14 19.84
C ALA A 94 -10.73 4.40 19.04
N LEU A 95 -11.20 5.59 19.44
CA LEU A 95 -10.79 6.85 18.84
C LEU A 95 -9.30 7.15 19.08
N SER A 96 -8.84 7.00 20.32
CA SER A 96 -7.43 7.19 20.67
C SER A 96 -6.51 6.25 19.87
N ASP A 97 -6.90 4.98 19.74
CA ASP A 97 -6.10 4.00 19.02
C ASP A 97 -6.09 4.25 17.51
N ALA A 98 -7.23 4.63 16.92
CA ALA A 98 -7.28 5.04 15.52
C ALA A 98 -6.36 6.23 15.23
N GLN A 99 -6.27 7.21 16.15
CA GLN A 99 -5.35 8.34 16.01
C GLN A 99 -3.88 7.90 16.06
N LYS A 100 -3.51 7.02 17.00
CA LYS A 100 -2.16 6.46 17.09
C LYS A 100 -1.77 5.64 15.87
N ILE A 101 -2.72 4.98 15.23
CA ILE A 101 -2.47 4.25 13.98
C ILE A 101 -2.21 5.25 12.86
N ARG A 102 -3.09 6.24 12.67
CA ARG A 102 -2.97 7.24 11.60
C ARG A 102 -1.69 8.08 11.70
N SER A 103 -1.19 8.36 12.91
CA SER A 103 0.03 9.16 13.10
C SER A 103 1.30 8.49 12.59
N LYS A 104 1.29 7.18 12.32
CA LYS A 104 2.44 6.42 11.81
C LYS A 104 2.56 6.44 10.29
N ARG A 105 1.66 7.12 9.57
CA ARG A 105 1.79 7.29 8.11
C ARG A 105 3.10 8.01 7.78
N ARG A 106 3.82 7.51 6.77
CA ARG A 106 4.97 8.23 6.22
C ARG A 106 4.47 9.58 5.71
N ARG A 107 5.09 10.67 6.17
CA ARG A 107 4.86 11.99 5.59
C ARG A 107 5.37 11.94 4.15
N LYS A 108 4.47 12.03 3.16
CA LYS A 108 4.90 12.25 1.77
C LYS A 108 5.73 13.54 1.74
N PRO A 109 6.88 13.57 1.05
CA PRO A 109 7.59 14.82 0.82
C PRO A 109 6.64 15.79 0.11
N GLU A 110 6.67 17.05 0.52
CA GLU A 110 5.69 18.11 0.26
C GLU A 110 5.49 18.47 -1.24
N GLY A 111 6.18 17.79 -2.16
CA GLY A 111 6.18 18.07 -3.59
C GLY A 111 5.20 17.26 -4.46
N SER A 112 4.51 16.23 -3.94
CA SER A 112 3.59 15.41 -4.74
C SER A 112 2.14 15.89 -4.74
N ARG A 113 1.82 17.02 -4.07
CA ARG A 113 0.53 17.71 -4.19
C ARG A 113 0.59 18.76 -5.31
N LYS A 114 0.86 18.35 -6.55
CA LYS A 114 0.57 19.21 -7.70
C LYS A 114 -0.92 19.12 -8.01
N THR A 115 -1.66 20.05 -7.40
CA THR A 115 -2.72 20.85 -8.03
C THR A 115 -3.36 20.25 -9.28
N ALA A 116 -4.53 19.64 -9.10
CA ALA A 116 -5.55 19.60 -10.15
C ALA A 116 -6.10 21.01 -10.37
N THR A 117 -5.33 21.86 -11.06
CA THR A 117 -5.82 23.17 -11.53
C THR A 117 -6.16 23.03 -13.00
N LYS A 118 -7.46 23.14 -13.29
CA LYS A 118 -8.09 23.11 -14.60
C LYS A 118 -7.33 24.01 -15.59
N SER A 119 -6.75 23.43 -16.64
CA SER A 119 -6.37 24.18 -17.83
C SER A 119 -7.62 24.39 -18.68
N ASN A 120 -8.26 25.55 -18.55
CA ASN A 120 -9.17 26.07 -19.57
C ASN A 120 -8.33 26.29 -20.83
N ILE A 121 -8.68 25.61 -21.91
CA ILE A 121 -8.14 25.87 -23.24
C ILE A 121 -8.87 27.10 -23.76
N GLU A 122 -8.19 28.24 -23.76
CA GLU A 122 -8.58 29.42 -24.52
C GLU A 122 -8.23 29.16 -25.98
N VAL A 123 -9.25 28.91 -26.79
CA VAL A 123 -9.21 29.04 -28.25
C VAL A 123 -9.40 30.54 -28.50
N THR A 124 -8.52 31.26 -29.19
CA THR A 124 -8.52 31.57 -30.65
C THR A 124 -7.51 32.75 -30.84
N PRO A 125 -7.11 33.19 -32.06
CA PRO A 125 -7.98 33.68 -33.15
C PRO A 125 -7.96 32.84 -34.43
#